data_AF-A0A7V2QKB1-F1
#
_entry.id   AF-A0A7V2QKB1-F1
#
_cell.length_a   1.000
_cell.length_b   1.000
_cell.length_c   1.000
_cell.angle_alpha   90.00
_cell.angle_beta   90.00
_cell.angle_gamma   90.00
#
_symmetry.space_group_name_H-M   'P 1'
#
loop_
_entity.id
_entity.type
_entity.pdbx_description
1 polymer ?
#
loop_
_entity_poly.entity_id
_entity_poly.type
_entity_poly.pdbx_seq_one_letter_code
_entity_poly.pdbx_strand_id
1 'polypeptide(L)' 'MLKLKGCPKCKEGDVTSDRDLYGWYEYCIQCGYTRDLMHLDEPTDALAYGHNKKNRKVRSSVKEV' A
#
# COMPACT_ATOMS: atom_id res chain seq x y z
N MET A 1 -2.98 2.98 -8.75
CA MET A 1 -1.79 3.70 -9.24
C MET A 1 -0.62 2.72 -9.28
N LEU A 2 0.11 2.63 -10.40
CA LEU A 2 1.27 1.74 -10.53
C LEU A 2 2.56 2.47 -10.10
N LYS A 3 3.31 1.87 -9.18
CA LYS A 3 4.61 2.37 -8.68
C LYS A 3 5.72 1.51 -9.26
N LEU A 4 6.39 2.03 -10.28
CA LEU A 4 7.52 1.35 -10.90
C LEU A 4 8.73 1.30 -9.98
N LYS A 5 9.43 0.16 -9.91
CA LYS A 5 10.58 -0.07 -8.98
C LYS A 5 10.29 0.37 -7.53
N GLY A 6 9.04 0.20 -7.12
CA GLY A 6 8.51 0.68 -5.85
C GLY A 6 8.49 -0.36 -4.74
N CYS A 7 8.88 -1.61 -5.04
CA CYS A 7 8.76 -2.72 -4.10
C CYS A 7 9.88 -2.71 -3.04
N PRO A 8 9.54 -2.67 -1.73
CA PRO A 8 10.55 -2.70 -0.66
C PRO A 8 11.21 -4.07 -0.49
N LYS A 9 10.60 -5.15 -1.00
CA LYS A 9 11.11 -6.52 -0.88
C LYS A 9 12.18 -6.81 -1.93
N CYS A 10 11.87 -6.62 -3.21
CA CYS A 10 12.77 -6.95 -4.32
C CYS A 10 13.44 -5.75 -4.98
N LYS A 11 13.14 -4.51 -4.58
CA LYS A 11 13.72 -3.22 -5.06
C LYS A 11 13.47 -2.86 -6.53
N GLU A 12 13.49 -3.83 -7.44
CA GLU A 12 13.17 -3.61 -8.86
C GLU A 12 11.68 -3.78 -9.18
N GLY A 13 10.90 -4.27 -8.21
CA GLY A 13 9.51 -4.66 -8.36
C GLY A 13 8.53 -3.53 -8.63
N ASP A 14 7.61 -3.74 -9.56
CA ASP A 14 6.46 -2.86 -9.78
C ASP A 14 5.32 -3.19 -8.81
N VAL A 15 4.86 -2.18 -8.07
CA VAL A 15 3.80 -2.30 -7.06
C VAL A 15 2.53 -1.64 -7.55
N THR A 16 1.41 -2.36 -7.52
CA THR A 16 0.07 -1.85 -7.79
C THR A 16 -0.78 -1.89 -6.52
N SER A 17 -1.88 -1.12 -6.51
CA SER A 17 -2.84 -1.10 -5.39
C SER A 17 -4.21 -1.53 -5.88
N ASP A 18 -4.89 -2.33 -5.08
CA ASP A 18 -6.20 -2.91 -5.38
C ASP A 18 -7.10 -2.91 -4.12
N ARG A 19 -8.39 -3.22 -4.28
CA ARG A 19 -9.37 -3.24 -3.20
C ARG A 19 -10.09 -4.58 -3.16
N ASP A 20 -10.08 -5.21 -1.99
CA ASP A 20 -10.84 -6.44 -1.71
C ASP A 20 -11.93 -6.19 -0.65
N LEU A 21 -12.47 -7.28 -0.10
CA LEU A 21 -13.49 -7.25 0.96
C LEU A 21 -12.96 -6.67 2.29
N TYR A 22 -11.65 -6.66 2.51
CA TYR A 22 -10.98 -6.20 3.73
C TYR A 22 -10.46 -4.76 3.60
N GLY A 23 -10.36 -4.24 2.38
CA GLY A 23 -10.04 -2.85 2.12
C GLY A 23 -9.04 -2.70 0.99
N TRP A 24 -8.23 -1.65 1.08
CA TRP A 24 -7.19 -1.42 0.09
C TRP A 24 -5.92 -2.15 0.47
N TYR A 25 -5.25 -2.73 -0.52
CA TYR A 25 -3.93 -3.32 -0.37
C TYR A 25 -3.04 -2.97 -1.57
N GLU A 26 -1.74 -3.00 -1.37
CA GLU A 26 -0.76 -2.91 -2.45
C GLU A 26 0.02 -4.21 -2.59
N TYR A 27 0.26 -4.64 -3.82
CA TYR A 27 1.02 -5.85 -4.13
C TYR A 27 2.03 -5.64 -5.25
N CYS A 28 3.15 -6.35 -5.17
CA CYS A 28 4.20 -6.37 -6.19
C CYS A 28 3.92 -7.48 -7.21
N ILE A 29 3.82 -7.09 -8.48
CA ILE A 29 3.50 -8.00 -9.58
C ILE A 29 4.64 -9.00 -9.83
N GLN A 30 5.89 -8.59 -9.55
CA GLN A 30 7.07 -9.41 -9.88
C GLN A 30 7.50 -10.38 -8.77
N CYS A 31 7.24 -10.08 -7.49
CA CYS A 31 7.74 -10.89 -6.37
C CYS A 31 6.68 -11.30 -5.33
N GLY A 32 5.42 -10.91 -5.53
CA GLY A 32 4.30 -11.25 -4.66
C GLY A 32 4.33 -10.57 -3.27
N TYR A 33 5.14 -9.53 -3.07
CA TYR A 33 5.07 -8.72 -1.84
C TYR A 33 3.69 -8.09 -1.72
N THR A 34 3.01 -8.21 -0.59
CA THR A 34 1.67 -7.65 -0.35
C THR A 34 1.66 -6.87 0.96
N ARG A 35 0.92 -5.76 1.00
CA ARG A 35 0.79 -4.88 2.16
C ARG A 35 -0.56 -4.18 2.18
N ASP A 36 -1.24 -4.21 3.32
CA ASP A 36 -2.51 -3.51 3.51
C ASP A 36 -2.33 -1.98 3.61
N LEU A 37 -3.22 -1.24 2.94
CA LEU A 37 -3.34 0.22 2.96
C LEU A 37 -4.51 0.59 3.88
N MET A 38 -4.23 0.67 5.19
CA MET A 38 -5.22 1.14 6.17
C MET A 38 -5.62 2.59 5.84
N HIS A 39 -6.92 2.85 5.64
CA HIS A 39 -7.45 4.20 5.64
C HIS A 39 -7.43 4.72 7.08
N LEU A 40 -6.82 5.89 7.30
CA LEU A 40 -6.68 6.49 8.63
C LEU A 40 -7.94 7.21 9.13
N ASP A 41 -9.06 7.09 8.41
CA ASP A 41 -10.28 7.86 8.69
C ASP A 41 -11.40 7.06 9.39
N GLU A 42 -11.20 5.77 9.68
CA GLU A 42 -12.17 4.98 10.45
C GLU A 42 -11.57 4.44 11.75
N PRO A 43 -12.03 4.90 12.92
CA PRO A 43 -11.71 4.28 14.19
C PRO A 43 -12.57 3.02 14.33
N THR A 44 -12.18 1.94 13.65
CA THR A 44 -12.71 0.61 13.98
C THR A 44 -11.65 -0.15 14.74
N ASP A 45 -11.97 -0.35 16.01
CA ASP A 45 -11.10 -0.96 17.00
C ASP A 45 -10.58 -2.32 16.51
N ALA A 46 -9.26 -2.38 16.35
CA ALA A 46 -8.46 -3.51 16.81
C ALA A 46 -8.80 -4.91 16.29
N LEU A 47 -9.02 -5.13 14.98
CA LEU A 47 -8.98 -6.48 14.42
C LEU A 47 -8.14 -6.61 13.14
N ALA A 48 -6.96 -7.21 13.34
CA ALA A 48 -6.27 -8.10 12.42
C ALA A 48 -5.76 -7.54 11.09
N TYR A 49 -4.50 -7.08 11.05
CA TYR A 49 -3.41 -7.73 10.29
C TYR A 49 -2.08 -6.94 10.47
N GLY A 50 -0.97 -7.67 10.54
CA GLY A 50 0.28 -7.25 11.18
C GLY A 50 1.00 -6.01 10.64
N HIS A 51 1.32 -5.09 11.54
CA HIS A 51 2.13 -3.90 11.26
C HIS A 51 3.63 -4.22 11.18
N ASN A 52 4.23 -4.10 9.98
CA ASN A 52 5.64 -3.73 9.84
C ASN A 52 5.72 -2.29 9.28
N LYS A 53 5.70 -1.32 10.20
CA LYS A 53 5.81 0.11 9.90
C LYS A 53 7.24 0.43 9.45
N LYS A 54 7.51 0.35 8.14
CA LYS A 54 8.62 1.10 7.53
C LYS A 54 8.06 2.22 6.68
N ASN A 55 8.33 3.43 7.18
CA ASN A 55 8.22 4.76 6.58
C ASN A 55 7.85 4.79 5.09
N ARG A 56 6.72 5.43 4.77
CA ARG A 56 6.56 6.07 3.47
C ARG A 56 5.70 7.31 3.59
N LYS A 57 6.37 8.47 3.58
CA LYS A 57 5.81 9.80 3.47
C LYS A 57 5.08 9.89 2.12
N VAL A 58 3.76 9.76 2.10
CA VAL A 58 2.97 9.95 0.88
C VAL A 58 2.80 11.46 0.71
N ARG A 59 3.64 12.03 -0.15
CA ARG A 59 3.47 13.40 -0.63
C ARG A 59 2.32 13.37 -1.63
N SER A 60 1.14 13.76 -1.17
CA SER A 60 -0.02 14.00 -2.02
C SER A 60 0.32 15.16 -2.96
N SER A 61 0.30 14.92 -4.27
CA SER A 61 0.31 15.97 -5.27
C SER A 61 -0.98 15.83 -6.07
N VAL A 62 -2.08 16.27 -5.48
CA VAL A 62 -3.27 16.61 -6.24
C VAL A 62 -2.88 17.87 -7.02
N LYS A 63 -2.83 17.80 -8.35
CA LYS A 63 -2.80 18.99 -9.20
C LYS A 63 -4.24 19.28 -9.62
N GLU A 64 -4.67 20.47 -9.24
CA GLU A 64 -5.91 21.14 -9.61
C GLU A 64 -6.12 21.19 -11.13
N VAL A 65 -7.40 21.16 -11.53
CA VAL A 65 -7.90 21.76 -12.78
C VAL A 65 -9.18 22.51 -12.43
#